data_AF-A0AA43QIC1-F1
#
_entry.id   AF-A0AA43QIC1-F1
#
_cell.length_a   1.000
_cell.length_b   1.000
_cell.length_c   1.000
_cell.angle_alpha   90.00
_cell.angle_beta   90.00
_cell.angle_gamma   90.00
#
_symmetry.space_group_name_H-M   'P 1'
#
loop_
_entity.id
_entity.type
_entity.pdbx_description
1 polymer ?
#
loop_
_entity_poly.entity_id
_entity_poly.type
_entity_poly.pdbx_seq_one_letter_code
_entity_poly.pdbx_strand_id
1 'polypeptide(L)'
;MDLSPEQIEQQMVAIIKERDDLRIDNQLSKMAIVELENQIMELDRLLTNSQGLVRGMQQYTGTFLSNASTESVNSTARTSRARTDFLVAGNKSFIGPWECSPLEYPLLAPIEDLFRNGQRQKALNQMSQLLMRRDLDSRSRVNTKLLFAALIQSSGQNLMRALRLTEEALCLASEVNLIELAGKANYWRGLVFLCLEEWANAKWCFVLSSHLQGHSDLIEQGRTVVDKELSKLPKHKQVVTEDFKFFCSATMEAYVKEMEP
;
A
#
# COMPACT_ATOMS: atom_id res chain seq x y z
N MET A 1 44.07 -45.28 13.32
CA MET A 1 44.23 -45.22 11.86
C MET A 1 45.05 -43.97 11.62
N ASP A 2 46.34 -44.13 11.42
CA ASP A 2 47.23 -43.00 11.15
C ASP A 2 47.07 -42.59 9.69
N LEU A 3 46.70 -41.33 9.47
CA LEU A 3 46.58 -40.75 8.13
C LEU A 3 47.95 -40.78 7.46
N SER A 4 47.98 -41.13 6.17
CA SER A 4 49.24 -41.07 5.43
C SER A 4 49.70 -39.61 5.31
N PRO A 5 51.01 -39.34 5.18
CA PRO A 5 51.53 -37.99 5.01
C PRO A 5 50.85 -37.22 3.85
N GLU A 6 50.52 -37.90 2.76
CA GLU A 6 49.79 -37.32 1.62
C GLU A 6 48.34 -36.95 1.96
N GLN A 7 47.66 -37.73 2.80
CA GLN A 7 46.30 -37.41 3.26
C GLN A 7 46.29 -36.20 4.18
N ILE A 8 47.33 -36.03 5.00
CA ILE A 8 47.51 -34.86 5.85
C ILE A 8 47.77 -33.61 5.00
N GLU A 9 48.60 -33.72 3.96
CA GLU A 9 48.89 -32.62 3.04
C GLU A 9 47.64 -32.17 2.26
N GLN A 10 46.85 -33.11 1.74
CA GLN A 10 45.59 -32.80 1.06
C GLN A 10 44.58 -32.12 1.99
N GLN A 11 44.46 -32.58 3.24
CA GLN A 11 43.60 -31.94 4.24
C GLN A 11 44.08 -30.52 4.59
N MET A 12 45.39 -30.31 4.73
CA MET A 12 45.94 -28.98 4.97
C MET A 12 45.63 -28.01 3.82
N VAL A 13 45.78 -28.45 2.57
CA VAL A 13 45.44 -27.62 1.40
C VAL A 13 43.96 -27.26 1.37
N ALA A 14 43.07 -28.23 1.67
CA ALA A 14 41.64 -27.98 1.73
C ALA A 14 41.26 -26.95 2.82
N ILE A 15 41.84 -27.09 4.02
CA ILE A 15 41.62 -26.16 5.15
C ILE A 15 42.15 -24.76 4.82
N ILE A 16 43.31 -24.66 4.17
CA ILE A 16 43.87 -23.36 3.76
C ILE A 16 42.95 -22.67 2.77
N LYS A 17 42.42 -23.42 1.80
CA LYS A 17 41.49 -22.88 0.80
C LYS A 17 40.19 -22.41 1.44
N GLU A 18 39.59 -23.23 2.30
CA GLU A 18 38.36 -22.88 3.04
C GLU A 18 38.56 -21.63 3.92
N ARG A 19 39.71 -21.53 4.61
CA ARG A 19 40.08 -20.34 5.38
C ARG A 19 40.15 -19.09 4.51
N ASP A 20 40.74 -19.20 3.32
CA ASP A 20 40.92 -18.07 2.41
C ASP A 20 39.58 -17.63 1.79
N ASP A 21 38.71 -18.58 1.44
CA ASP A 21 37.34 -18.30 0.99
C ASP A 21 36.53 -17.57 2.08
N LEU A 22 36.56 -18.08 3.32
CA LEU A 22 35.91 -17.44 4.46
C LEU A 22 36.46 -16.04 4.76
N ARG A 23 37.76 -15.81 4.51
CA ARG A 23 38.38 -14.49 4.68
C ARG A 23 37.87 -13.49 3.64
N ILE A 24 37.68 -13.92 2.40
CA ILE A 24 37.11 -13.11 1.32
C ILE A 24 35.65 -12.76 1.65
N ASP A 25 34.84 -13.75 2.05
CA ASP A 25 33.45 -13.54 2.44
C ASP A 25 33.31 -12.58 3.63
N ASN A 26 34.23 -12.69 4.60
CA ASN A 26 34.28 -11.77 5.74
C ASN A 26 34.61 -10.32 5.30
N GLN A 27 35.52 -10.15 4.33
CA GLN A 27 35.84 -8.84 3.77
C GLN A 27 34.67 -8.24 3.01
N LEU A 28 34.00 -9.03 2.17
CA LEU A 28 32.81 -8.59 1.43
C LEU A 28 31.67 -8.20 2.38
N SER A 29 31.44 -9.01 3.43
CA SER A 29 30.44 -8.71 4.46
C SER A 29 30.74 -7.40 5.19
N LYS A 30 32.01 -7.13 5.51
CA LYS A 30 32.42 -5.85 6.14
C LYS A 30 32.19 -4.66 5.22
N MET A 31 32.48 -4.80 3.92
CA MET A 31 32.21 -3.74 2.95
C MET A 31 30.72 -3.47 2.82
N ALA A 32 29.88 -4.52 2.79
CA ALA A 32 28.43 -4.38 2.75
C ALA A 32 27.86 -3.68 4.00
N ILE A 33 28.40 -4.00 5.19
CA ILE A 33 28.01 -3.32 6.43
C ILE A 33 28.32 -1.83 6.38
N VAL A 34 29.53 -1.45 5.95
CA VAL A 34 29.95 -0.04 5.84
C VAL A 34 29.04 0.72 4.86
N GLU A 35 28.67 0.10 3.74
CA GLU A 35 27.75 0.71 2.77
C GLU A 35 26.36 0.92 3.35
N LEU A 36 25.83 -0.07 4.08
CA LEU A 36 24.54 0.05 4.77
C LEU A 36 24.57 1.14 5.86
N GLU A 37 25.67 1.25 6.61
CA GLU A 37 25.85 2.31 7.60
C GLU A 37 25.86 3.71 6.95
N ASN A 38 26.52 3.85 5.80
CA ASN A 38 26.50 5.10 5.02
C ASN A 38 25.10 5.45 4.53
N GLN A 39 24.33 4.46 4.04
CA GLN A 39 22.96 4.67 3.59
C GLN A 39 22.02 5.09 4.74
N ILE A 40 22.19 4.49 5.93
CA ILE A 40 21.45 4.89 7.13
C ILE A 40 21.77 6.34 7.51
N MET A 41 23.06 6.72 7.50
CA MET A 41 23.46 8.10 7.79
C MET A 41 22.86 9.11 6.81
N GLU A 42 22.79 8.78 5.53
CA GLU A 42 22.21 9.68 4.52
C GLU A 42 20.69 9.81 4.71
N LEU A 43 19.99 8.70 5.03
CA LEU A 43 18.57 8.74 5.35
C LEU A 43 18.29 9.59 6.60
N ASP A 44 19.10 9.47 7.65
CA ASP A 44 18.97 10.29 8.87
C ASP A 44 19.20 11.78 8.58
N ARG A 45 20.18 12.09 7.71
CA ARG A 45 20.44 13.46 7.25
C ARG A 45 19.23 14.01 6.47
N LEU A 46 18.66 13.24 5.55
CA LEU A 46 17.48 13.63 4.79
C LEU A 46 16.26 13.83 5.70
N LEU A 47 16.05 12.93 6.67
CA LEU A 47 14.99 13.05 7.67
C LEU A 47 15.16 14.34 8.48
N THR A 48 16.38 14.61 8.97
CA THR A 48 16.69 15.82 9.74
C THR A 48 16.43 17.09 8.93
N ASN A 49 16.83 17.10 7.66
CA ASN A 49 16.58 18.23 6.75
C ASN A 49 15.08 18.46 6.51
N SER A 50 14.32 17.38 6.29
CA SER A 50 12.86 17.46 6.09
C SER A 50 12.15 17.96 7.36
N GLN A 51 12.57 17.51 8.54
CA GLN A 51 12.02 17.96 9.83
C GLN A 51 12.37 19.44 10.10
N GLY A 52 13.57 19.89 9.72
CA GLY A 52 13.97 21.29 9.77
C GLY A 52 13.09 22.18 8.90
N LEU A 53 12.79 21.75 7.67
CA LEU A 53 11.87 22.45 6.76
C LEU A 53 10.45 22.54 7.34
N VAL A 54 9.92 21.44 7.89
CA VAL A 54 8.59 21.41 8.52
C VAL A 54 8.51 22.37 9.72
N ARG A 55 9.55 22.41 10.57
CA ARG A 55 9.61 23.36 11.70
C ARG A 55 9.73 24.81 11.23
N GLY A 56 10.50 25.07 10.18
CA GLY A 56 10.60 26.41 9.56
C GLY A 56 9.25 26.91 9.02
N MET A 57 8.46 26.03 8.40
CA MET A 57 7.11 26.36 7.94
C MET A 57 6.11 26.61 9.09
N GLN A 58 6.25 25.90 10.21
CA GLN A 58 5.42 26.12 11.40
C GLN A 58 5.75 27.44 12.12
N GLN A 59 7.02 27.87 12.11
CA GLN A 59 7.42 29.15 12.71
C GLN A 59 6.99 30.36 11.87
N TYR A 60 6.98 30.25 10.53
CA TYR A 60 6.47 31.31 9.66
C TYR A 60 4.94 31.49 9.73
N THR A 61 4.19 30.46 10.15
CA THR A 61 2.73 30.51 10.33
C THR A 61 2.31 30.95 11.74
N GLY A 62 3.20 30.85 12.74
CA GLY A 62 2.91 31.23 14.13
C GLY A 62 2.89 32.73 14.42
N THR A 63 3.57 33.57 13.63
CA THR A 63 3.72 35.01 13.91
C THR A 63 2.54 35.89 13.47
N PHE A 64 1.54 35.32 12.78
CA PHE A 64 0.38 36.06 12.26
C PHE A 64 -0.93 35.84 13.06
N LEU A 65 -0.92 35.01 14.10
CA LEU A 65 -2.14 34.51 14.77
C LEU A 65 -2.34 34.97 16.22
N SER A 66 -1.76 36.09 16.66
CA SER A 66 -2.03 36.61 18.02
C SER A 66 -3.20 37.59 18.10
N ASN A 67 -3.77 38.07 17.00
CA ASN A 67 -4.82 39.11 17.03
C ASN A 67 -5.97 38.83 16.03
N ALA A 68 -6.90 37.93 16.37
CA ALA A 68 -8.32 37.88 15.95
C ALA A 68 -8.87 36.47 16.26
N SER A 69 -9.55 36.26 17.38
CA SER A 69 -11.01 36.29 17.48
C SER A 69 -11.72 35.43 16.43
N THR A 70 -12.15 34.25 16.88
CA THR A 70 -13.34 33.50 16.45
C THR A 70 -13.95 33.90 15.11
N GLU A 71 -13.52 33.26 14.02
CA GLU A 71 -14.43 32.66 13.06
C GLU A 71 -13.67 31.75 12.07
N SER A 72 -14.30 30.62 11.83
CA SER A 72 -13.95 29.58 10.88
C SER A 72 -13.68 30.14 9.48
N VAL A 73 -12.43 30.13 9.01
CA VAL A 73 -12.08 29.93 7.59
C VAL A 73 -10.69 29.29 7.48
N ASN A 74 -10.66 27.99 7.16
CA ASN A 74 -9.47 27.30 6.66
C ASN A 74 -9.45 27.41 5.13
N SER A 75 -8.55 28.21 4.58
CA SER A 75 -7.99 28.05 3.22
C SER A 75 -6.68 28.85 3.18
N THR A 76 -5.55 28.37 2.67
CA THR A 76 -5.33 27.88 1.29
C THR A 76 -3.93 27.27 1.30
N ALA A 77 -3.72 25.98 1.03
CA ALA A 77 -3.71 25.42 -0.32
C ALA A 77 -4.21 23.97 -0.27
N ARG A 78 -5.52 23.79 -0.49
CA ARG A 78 -6.09 22.52 -0.91
C ARG A 78 -6.73 22.79 -2.26
N THR A 79 -6.25 22.12 -3.31
CA THR A 79 -7.11 21.84 -4.46
C THR A 79 -8.42 21.29 -3.88
N SER A 80 -9.54 21.94 -4.20
CA SER A 80 -10.83 21.65 -3.58
C SER A 80 -11.24 20.21 -3.92
N ARG A 81 -10.85 19.22 -3.10
CA ARG A 81 -11.32 17.84 -3.22
C ARG A 81 -12.74 17.80 -2.66
N ALA A 82 -13.70 17.38 -3.47
CA ALA A 82 -15.04 17.10 -2.97
C ALA A 82 -14.97 15.82 -2.14
N ARG A 83 -15.52 15.83 -0.92
CA ARG A 83 -15.66 14.63 -0.11
C ARG A 83 -17.07 14.09 -0.31
N THR A 84 -17.14 12.81 -0.64
CA THR A 84 -18.38 12.04 -0.63
C THR A 84 -18.37 11.19 0.63
N ASP A 85 -19.44 11.22 1.43
CA ASP A 85 -19.56 10.33 2.59
C ASP A 85 -20.07 8.96 2.12
N PHE A 86 -19.36 8.35 1.16
CA PHE A 86 -19.56 6.96 0.79
C PHE A 86 -19.33 6.10 2.04
N LEU A 87 -20.42 5.84 2.75
CA LEU A 87 -20.63 4.77 3.74
C LEU A 87 -20.17 5.03 5.18
N VAL A 88 -20.77 6.05 5.80
CA VAL A 88 -21.05 6.02 7.25
C VAL A 88 -22.46 5.45 7.47
N ALA A 89 -22.69 4.17 7.14
CA ALA A 89 -23.98 3.53 7.37
C ALA A 89 -23.82 2.16 8.04
N GLY A 90 -23.91 2.16 9.37
CA GLY A 90 -24.30 1.00 10.18
C GLY A 90 -23.21 -0.04 10.46
N ASN A 91 -22.71 -0.03 11.70
CA ASN A 91 -21.98 -1.08 12.42
C ASN A 91 -21.18 -2.09 11.55
N LYS A 92 -19.91 -1.75 11.32
CA LYS A 92 -18.80 -2.55 10.73
C LYS A 92 -18.45 -2.34 9.25
N SER A 93 -18.88 -1.27 8.58
CA SER A 93 -18.34 -0.93 7.26
C SER A 93 -17.06 -0.09 7.37
N PHE A 94 -15.93 -0.67 6.94
CA PHE A 94 -14.57 -0.09 6.90
C PHE A 94 -14.38 1.04 5.86
N ILE A 95 -15.46 1.53 5.27
CA ILE A 95 -15.38 2.45 4.14
C ILE A 95 -15.38 3.87 4.70
N GLY A 96 -14.17 4.39 4.93
CA GLY A 96 -13.95 5.77 5.34
C GLY A 96 -14.35 6.78 4.25
N PRO A 97 -14.24 8.09 4.53
CA PRO A 97 -14.60 9.14 3.57
C PRO A 97 -13.87 8.94 2.23
N TRP A 98 -14.62 8.96 1.13
CA TRP A 98 -14.06 8.77 -0.20
C TRP A 98 -13.69 10.12 -0.80
N GLU A 99 -12.41 10.28 -1.13
CA GLU A 99 -11.95 11.47 -1.82
C GLU A 99 -12.18 11.33 -3.33
N CYS A 100 -12.94 12.27 -3.89
CA CYS A 100 -13.18 12.38 -5.32
C CYS A 100 -12.86 13.79 -5.83
N SER A 101 -12.59 13.90 -7.12
CA SER A 101 -12.44 15.21 -7.76
C SER A 101 -13.80 15.92 -7.86
N PRO A 102 -13.84 17.27 -7.94
CA PRO A 102 -15.08 18.00 -8.20
C PRO A 102 -15.78 17.59 -9.50
N LEU A 103 -15.04 17.05 -10.48
CA LEU A 103 -15.58 16.58 -11.75
C LEU A 103 -16.19 15.18 -11.63
N GLU A 104 -15.62 14.34 -10.76
CA GLU A 104 -16.16 13.00 -10.45
C GLU A 104 -17.41 13.09 -9.58
N TYR A 105 -17.51 14.08 -8.68
CA TYR A 105 -18.57 14.19 -7.69
C TYR A 105 -19.99 14.08 -8.28
N PRO A 106 -20.38 14.83 -9.33
CA PRO A 106 -21.72 14.74 -9.90
C PRO A 106 -22.02 13.38 -10.54
N LEU A 107 -20.98 12.63 -10.93
CA LEU A 107 -21.12 11.27 -11.49
C LEU A 107 -21.33 10.23 -10.39
N LEU A 108 -20.70 10.45 -9.23
CA LEU A 108 -20.70 9.53 -8.10
C LEU A 108 -21.89 9.76 -7.15
N ALA A 109 -22.33 11.00 -6.97
CA ALA A 109 -23.41 11.36 -6.05
C ALA A 109 -24.72 10.56 -6.28
N PRO A 110 -25.21 10.37 -7.53
CA PRO A 110 -26.41 9.56 -7.76
C PRO A 110 -26.24 8.09 -7.34
N ILE A 111 -25.02 7.55 -7.49
CA ILE A 111 -24.69 6.18 -7.10
C ILE A 111 -24.67 6.05 -5.57
N GLU A 112 -24.10 7.05 -4.91
CA GLU A 112 -24.11 7.16 -3.45
C GLU A 112 -25.53 7.18 -2.90
N ASP A 113 -26.40 8.02 -3.46
CA ASP A 113 -27.81 8.12 -3.08
C ASP A 113 -28.56 6.80 -3.26
N LEU A 114 -28.35 6.11 -4.38
CA LEU A 114 -28.95 4.79 -4.60
C LEU A 114 -28.48 3.79 -3.54
N PHE A 115 -27.21 3.82 -3.18
CA PHE A 115 -26.67 2.90 -2.19
C PHE A 115 -27.18 3.22 -0.77
N ARG A 116 -27.21 4.50 -0.38
CA ARG A 116 -27.77 4.97 0.90
C ARG A 116 -29.25 4.60 1.05
N ASN A 117 -30.01 4.66 -0.04
CA ASN A 117 -31.42 4.27 -0.09
C ASN A 117 -31.64 2.74 -0.19
N GLY A 118 -30.61 1.92 0.01
CA GLY A 118 -30.69 0.46 -0.04
C GLY A 118 -30.85 -0.14 -1.44
N GLN A 119 -30.84 0.68 -2.50
CA GLN A 119 -30.99 0.25 -3.89
C GLN A 119 -29.64 -0.25 -4.47
N ARG A 120 -29.00 -1.19 -3.75
CA ARG A 120 -27.63 -1.67 -4.01
C ARG A 120 -27.43 -2.15 -5.45
N GLN A 121 -28.34 -2.97 -5.98
CA GLN A 121 -28.19 -3.49 -7.35
C GLN A 121 -28.23 -2.38 -8.42
N LYS A 122 -29.05 -1.35 -8.22
CA LYS A 122 -29.10 -0.21 -9.15
C LYS A 122 -27.82 0.62 -9.07
N ALA A 123 -27.28 0.83 -7.87
CA ALA A 123 -26.00 1.50 -7.67
C ALA A 123 -24.86 0.73 -8.38
N LEU A 124 -24.80 -0.60 -8.24
CA LEU A 124 -23.81 -1.44 -8.92
C LEU A 124 -23.96 -1.39 -10.45
N ASN A 125 -25.20 -1.38 -10.97
CA ASN A 125 -25.46 -1.24 -12.40
C ASN A 125 -24.99 0.12 -12.94
N GLN A 126 -25.29 1.21 -12.23
CA GLN A 126 -24.81 2.55 -12.60
C GLN A 126 -23.29 2.66 -12.54
N MET A 127 -22.65 2.07 -11.52
CA MET A 127 -21.20 2.03 -11.42
C MET A 127 -20.57 1.28 -12.61
N SER A 128 -21.18 0.17 -13.02
CA SER A 128 -20.75 -0.56 -14.21
C SER A 128 -20.88 0.28 -15.48
N GLN A 129 -21.96 1.06 -15.62
CA GLN A 129 -22.14 1.97 -16.76
C GLN A 129 -21.11 3.11 -16.73
N LEU A 130 -20.81 3.65 -15.55
CA LEU A 130 -19.81 4.70 -15.38
C LEU A 130 -18.44 4.24 -15.86
N LEU A 131 -18.02 2.99 -15.57
CA LEU A 131 -16.74 2.46 -16.05
C LEU A 131 -16.67 2.23 -17.57
N MET A 132 -17.81 2.10 -18.25
CA MET A 132 -17.87 1.96 -19.71
C MET A 132 -17.66 3.29 -20.44
N ARG A 133 -17.70 4.42 -19.71
CA ARG A 133 -17.42 5.74 -20.26
C ARG A 133 -15.98 5.86 -20.73
N ARG A 134 -15.80 6.44 -21.92
CA ARG A 134 -14.47 6.69 -22.52
C ARG A 134 -13.85 8.01 -22.07
N ASP A 135 -14.66 8.92 -21.56
CA ASP A 135 -14.27 10.27 -21.13
C ASP A 135 -13.72 10.34 -19.70
N LEU A 136 -13.60 9.21 -19.00
CA LEU A 136 -12.90 9.14 -17.72
C LEU A 136 -11.38 9.08 -17.95
N ASP A 137 -10.67 10.06 -17.39
CA ASP A 137 -9.22 10.05 -17.30
C ASP A 137 -8.74 8.89 -16.41
N SER A 138 -7.45 8.56 -16.50
CA SER A 138 -6.87 7.40 -15.81
C SER A 138 -7.07 7.47 -14.29
N ARG A 139 -6.90 8.64 -13.67
CA ARG A 139 -7.08 8.82 -12.21
C ARG A 139 -8.54 8.56 -11.82
N SER A 140 -9.50 9.15 -12.53
CA SER A 140 -10.93 8.89 -12.29
C SER A 140 -11.31 7.45 -12.52
N ARG A 141 -10.73 6.80 -13.53
CA ARG A 141 -10.97 5.39 -13.83
C ARG A 141 -10.47 4.48 -12.72
N VAL A 142 -9.26 4.70 -12.20
CA VAL A 142 -8.72 3.97 -11.04
C VAL A 142 -9.63 4.16 -9.83
N ASN A 143 -9.97 5.40 -9.48
CA ASN A 143 -10.86 5.69 -8.35
C ASN A 143 -12.22 5.00 -8.50
N THR A 144 -12.84 5.10 -9.67
CA THR A 144 -14.14 4.48 -9.95
C THR A 144 -14.08 2.96 -9.80
N LYS A 145 -13.01 2.31 -10.29
CA LYS A 145 -12.80 0.86 -10.11
C LYS A 145 -12.69 0.48 -8.64
N LEU A 146 -11.90 1.23 -7.87
CA LEU A 146 -11.70 0.97 -6.45
C LEU A 146 -13.00 1.17 -5.65
N LEU A 147 -13.76 2.22 -5.96
CA LEU A 147 -15.07 2.44 -5.34
C LEU A 147 -16.03 1.30 -5.71
N PHE A 148 -16.03 0.86 -6.96
CA PHE A 148 -16.87 -0.27 -7.37
C PHE A 148 -16.51 -1.55 -6.60
N ALA A 149 -15.22 -1.83 -6.44
CA ALA A 149 -14.75 -2.96 -5.64
C ALA A 149 -15.23 -2.86 -4.19
N ALA A 150 -15.17 -1.67 -3.56
CA ALA A 150 -15.66 -1.43 -2.21
C ALA A 150 -17.18 -1.64 -2.08
N LEU A 151 -17.96 -1.20 -3.07
CA LEU A 151 -19.41 -1.42 -3.10
C LEU A 151 -19.77 -2.91 -3.25
N ILE A 152 -19.04 -3.63 -4.11
CA ILE A 152 -19.21 -5.08 -4.28
C ILE A 152 -18.85 -5.81 -2.98
N GLN A 153 -17.69 -5.49 -2.39
CA GLN A 153 -17.23 -6.09 -1.14
C GLN A 153 -18.20 -5.85 0.03
N SER A 154 -18.68 -4.62 0.22
CA SER A 154 -19.66 -4.31 1.27
C SER A 154 -21.03 -4.96 1.06
N SER A 155 -21.40 -5.24 -0.19
CA SER A 155 -22.61 -6.01 -0.49
C SER A 155 -22.46 -7.51 -0.23
N GLY A 156 -21.23 -8.01 -0.01
CA GLY A 156 -20.91 -9.43 0.14
C GLY A 156 -21.10 -10.25 -1.14
N GLN A 157 -21.40 -9.60 -2.28
CA GLN A 157 -21.64 -10.28 -3.54
C GLN A 157 -20.32 -10.41 -4.31
N ASN A 158 -20.09 -11.57 -4.95
CA ASN A 158 -19.03 -11.79 -5.93
C ASN A 158 -17.67 -11.15 -5.57
N LEU A 159 -17.08 -11.57 -4.45
CA LEU A 159 -15.79 -11.08 -3.96
C LEU A 159 -14.66 -11.23 -5.00
N MET A 160 -14.72 -12.24 -5.86
CA MET A 160 -13.79 -12.41 -6.98
C MET A 160 -13.88 -11.29 -8.03
N ARG A 161 -15.05 -10.69 -8.22
CA ARG A 161 -15.21 -9.49 -9.05
C ARG A 161 -14.60 -8.26 -8.38
N ALA A 162 -14.78 -8.10 -7.06
CA ALA A 162 -14.12 -7.02 -6.32
C ALA A 162 -12.59 -7.15 -6.42
N LEU A 163 -12.06 -8.37 -6.28
CA LEU A 163 -10.63 -8.63 -6.41
C LEU A 163 -10.09 -8.22 -7.79
N ARG A 164 -10.73 -8.67 -8.87
CA ARG A 164 -10.35 -8.28 -10.24
C ARG A 164 -10.36 -6.78 -10.45
N LEU A 165 -11.37 -6.08 -9.93
CA LEU A 165 -11.44 -4.62 -10.02
C LEU A 165 -10.29 -3.93 -9.28
N THR A 166 -9.89 -4.44 -8.10
CA THR A 166 -8.73 -3.90 -7.39
C THR A 166 -7.41 -4.17 -8.10
N GLU A 167 -7.27 -5.32 -8.77
CA GLU A 167 -6.08 -5.67 -9.56
C GLU A 167 -5.97 -4.84 -10.83
N GLU A 168 -7.07 -4.67 -11.56
CA GLU A 168 -7.14 -3.78 -12.72
C GLU A 168 -6.86 -2.32 -12.32
N ALA A 169 -7.36 -1.88 -11.17
CA ALA A 169 -7.09 -0.54 -10.66
C ALA A 169 -5.62 -0.36 -10.27
N LEU A 170 -5.02 -1.37 -9.64
CA LEU A 170 -3.59 -1.36 -9.28
C LEU A 170 -2.72 -1.34 -10.53
N CYS A 171 -2.99 -2.18 -11.52
CA CYS A 171 -2.28 -2.22 -12.79
C CYS A 171 -2.33 -0.85 -13.49
N LEU A 172 -3.51 -0.27 -13.64
CA LEU A 172 -3.67 1.06 -14.25
C LEU A 172 -3.00 2.17 -13.41
N ALA A 173 -3.05 2.10 -12.08
CA ALA A 173 -2.38 3.07 -11.22
C ALA A 173 -0.85 3.00 -11.37
N SER A 174 -0.30 1.79 -11.48
CA SER A 174 1.12 1.55 -11.73
C SER A 174 1.55 2.00 -13.13
N GLU A 175 0.76 1.75 -14.16
CA GLU A 175 1.08 2.19 -15.55
C GLU A 175 1.15 3.72 -15.69
N VAL A 176 0.42 4.46 -14.85
CA VAL A 176 0.31 5.93 -14.90
C VAL A 176 1.04 6.57 -13.70
N ASN A 177 1.86 5.82 -12.96
CA ASN A 177 2.64 6.25 -11.81
C ASN A 177 1.84 7.01 -10.74
N LEU A 178 0.61 6.54 -10.47
CA LEU A 178 -0.28 7.08 -9.44
C LEU A 178 -0.05 6.37 -8.10
N ILE A 179 1.12 6.60 -7.48
CA ILE A 179 1.59 5.90 -6.27
C ILE A 179 0.54 5.91 -5.14
N GLU A 180 -0.07 7.06 -4.84
CA GLU A 180 -1.11 7.20 -3.82
C GLU A 180 -2.30 6.25 -4.09
N LEU A 181 -2.70 6.12 -5.36
CA LEU A 181 -3.80 5.25 -5.76
C LEU A 181 -3.40 3.79 -5.83
N ALA A 182 -2.14 3.48 -6.13
CA ALA A 182 -1.60 2.12 -6.04
C ALA A 182 -1.59 1.64 -4.58
N GLY A 183 -1.21 2.50 -3.63
CA GLY A 183 -1.34 2.24 -2.19
C GLY A 183 -2.79 2.00 -1.78
N LYS A 184 -3.71 2.86 -2.24
CA LYS A 184 -5.16 2.69 -2.01
C LYS A 184 -5.70 1.39 -2.62
N ALA A 185 -5.24 1.02 -3.81
CA ALA A 185 -5.64 -0.23 -4.47
C ALA A 185 -5.18 -1.45 -3.68
N ASN A 186 -3.94 -1.45 -3.17
CA ASN A 186 -3.43 -2.48 -2.28
C ASN A 186 -4.24 -2.57 -0.98
N TYR A 187 -4.62 -1.44 -0.39
CA TYR A 187 -5.47 -1.43 0.79
C TYR A 187 -6.83 -2.13 0.55
N TRP A 188 -7.54 -1.75 -0.52
CA TRP A 188 -8.83 -2.36 -0.87
C TRP A 188 -8.70 -3.84 -1.23
N ARG A 189 -7.62 -4.20 -1.94
CA ARG A 189 -7.30 -5.59 -2.25
C ARG A 189 -7.09 -6.42 -0.97
N GLY A 190 -6.42 -5.85 0.02
CA GLY A 190 -6.25 -6.45 1.35
C GLY A 190 -7.57 -6.69 2.07
N LEU A 191 -8.50 -5.72 2.01
CA LEU A 191 -9.86 -5.88 2.56
C LEU A 191 -10.67 -6.97 1.84
N VAL A 192 -10.50 -7.12 0.52
CA VAL A 192 -11.14 -8.20 -0.24
C VAL A 192 -10.55 -9.56 0.16
N PHE A 193 -9.23 -9.69 0.28
CA PHE A 193 -8.60 -10.92 0.75
C PHE A 193 -8.98 -11.29 2.17
N LEU A 194 -9.16 -10.31 3.06
CA LEU A 194 -9.75 -10.54 4.39
C LEU A 194 -11.11 -11.23 4.30
N CYS A 195 -11.98 -10.78 3.40
CA CYS A 195 -13.31 -11.37 3.21
C CYS A 195 -13.27 -12.75 2.55
N LEU A 196 -12.21 -13.05 1.81
CA LEU A 196 -11.94 -14.35 1.20
C LEU A 196 -11.19 -15.30 2.14
N GLU A 197 -10.82 -14.85 3.35
CA GLU A 197 -10.00 -15.60 4.31
C GLU A 197 -8.60 -15.97 3.77
N GLU A 198 -8.10 -15.19 2.81
CA GLU A 198 -6.77 -15.32 2.22
C GLU A 198 -5.76 -14.48 3.02
N TRP A 199 -5.55 -14.88 4.27
CA TRP A 199 -4.87 -14.07 5.29
C TRP A 199 -3.43 -13.66 4.90
N ALA A 200 -2.67 -14.57 4.30
CA ALA A 200 -1.28 -14.28 3.90
C ALA A 200 -1.21 -13.18 2.83
N ASN A 201 -2.13 -13.22 1.85
CA ASN A 201 -2.23 -12.22 0.79
C ASN A 201 -2.75 -10.89 1.33
N ALA A 202 -3.74 -10.93 2.24
CA ALA A 202 -4.24 -9.74 2.94
C ALA A 202 -3.12 -9.02 3.70
N LYS A 203 -2.27 -9.76 4.42
CA LYS A 203 -1.12 -9.20 5.15
C LYS A 203 -0.21 -8.40 4.24
N TRP A 204 0.17 -8.99 3.11
CA TRP A 204 1.07 -8.34 2.15
C TRP A 204 0.45 -7.10 1.53
N CYS A 205 -0.81 -7.16 1.14
CA CYS A 205 -1.54 -5.99 0.67
C CYS A 205 -1.51 -4.83 1.67
N PHE A 206 -1.70 -5.11 2.97
CA PHE A 206 -1.62 -4.07 3.99
C PHE A 206 -0.21 -3.48 4.15
N VAL A 207 0.83 -4.31 4.09
CA VAL A 207 2.23 -3.86 4.09
C VAL A 207 2.50 -2.93 2.90
N LEU A 208 2.07 -3.32 1.70
CA LEU A 208 2.22 -2.51 0.49
C LEU A 208 1.44 -1.19 0.55
N SER A 209 0.34 -1.13 1.32
CA SER A 209 -0.44 0.10 1.51
C SER A 209 0.07 1.02 2.63
N SER A 210 1.10 0.63 3.38
CA SER A 210 1.54 1.31 4.62
C SER A 210 1.91 2.79 4.45
N HIS A 211 2.27 3.22 3.24
CA HIS A 211 2.60 4.60 2.91
C HIS A 211 1.36 5.50 2.68
N LEU A 212 0.15 4.95 2.71
CA LEU A 212 -1.09 5.69 2.46
C LEU A 212 -1.39 6.65 3.62
N GLN A 213 -1.26 7.95 3.36
CA GLN A 213 -1.50 8.99 4.37
C GLN A 213 -2.95 8.94 4.89
N GLY A 214 -3.12 9.13 6.20
CA GLY A 214 -4.43 9.17 6.86
C GLY A 214 -5.12 7.80 7.04
N HIS A 215 -4.49 6.70 6.60
CA HIS A 215 -5.05 5.35 6.73
C HIS A 215 -4.20 4.42 7.62
N SER A 216 -3.15 4.95 8.28
CA SER A 216 -2.23 4.18 9.12
C SER A 216 -2.96 3.31 10.14
N ASP A 217 -3.92 3.88 10.86
CA ASP A 217 -4.62 3.20 11.94
C ASP A 217 -5.52 2.09 11.40
N LEU A 218 -6.17 2.31 10.24
CA LEU A 218 -7.01 1.30 9.59
C LEU A 218 -6.18 0.16 9.01
N ILE A 219 -5.02 0.47 8.44
CA ILE A 219 -4.07 -0.52 7.93
C ILE A 219 -3.55 -1.37 9.09
N GLU A 220 -3.17 -0.74 10.20
CA GLU A 220 -2.63 -1.44 11.36
C GLU A 220 -3.69 -2.32 12.06
N GLN A 221 -4.94 -1.84 12.13
CA GLN A 221 -6.07 -2.67 12.56
C GLN A 221 -6.25 -3.89 11.66
N GLY A 222 -6.20 -3.70 10.34
CA GLY A 222 -6.26 -4.79 9.36
C GLY A 222 -5.14 -5.82 9.59
N ARG A 223 -3.90 -5.35 9.75
CA ARG A 223 -2.73 -6.21 10.03
C ARG A 223 -2.89 -6.99 11.32
N THR A 224 -3.34 -6.33 12.39
CA THR A 224 -3.55 -6.98 13.69
C THR A 224 -4.58 -8.11 13.61
N VAL A 225 -5.67 -7.90 12.87
CA VAL A 225 -6.68 -8.95 12.62
C VAL A 225 -6.07 -10.11 11.83
N VAL A 226 -5.33 -9.81 10.76
CA VAL A 226 -4.66 -10.82 9.93
C VAL A 226 -3.65 -11.63 10.74
N ASP A 227 -2.81 -10.99 11.54
CA ASP A 227 -1.78 -11.66 12.35
C ASP A 227 -2.41 -12.58 13.40
N LYS A 228 -3.51 -12.14 14.02
CA LYS A 228 -4.28 -12.97 14.95
C LYS A 228 -4.82 -14.23 14.26
N GLU A 229 -5.39 -14.12 13.06
CA GLU A 229 -5.92 -15.29 12.35
C GLU A 229 -4.82 -16.19 11.78
N LEU A 230 -3.74 -15.63 11.23
CA LEU A 230 -2.58 -16.39 10.76
C LEU A 230 -1.95 -17.24 11.86
N SER A 231 -1.87 -16.71 13.09
CA SER A 231 -1.30 -17.44 14.24
C SER A 231 -2.04 -18.73 14.59
N LYS A 232 -3.32 -18.84 14.20
CA LYS A 232 -4.15 -20.04 14.43
C LYS A 232 -4.01 -21.09 13.32
N LEU A 233 -3.45 -20.71 12.17
CA LEU A 233 -3.35 -21.57 11.00
C LEU A 233 -2.04 -22.38 11.00
N PRO A 234 -2.05 -23.59 10.42
CA PRO A 234 -0.83 -24.36 10.25
C PRO A 234 0.14 -23.66 9.27
N LYS A 235 1.46 -23.80 9.50
CA LYS A 235 2.52 -23.05 8.80
C LYS A 235 2.39 -23.03 7.26
N HIS A 236 1.95 -24.13 6.64
CA HIS A 236 1.79 -24.20 5.18
C HIS A 236 0.68 -23.29 4.63
N LYS A 237 -0.30 -22.88 5.45
CA LYS A 237 -1.35 -21.91 5.10
C LYS A 237 -0.99 -20.47 5.44
N GLN A 238 0.18 -20.24 6.04
CA GLN A 238 0.67 -18.90 6.36
C GLN A 238 1.51 -18.31 5.20
N VAL A 239 1.69 -19.08 4.13
CA VAL A 239 2.51 -18.69 2.97
C VAL A 239 1.61 -18.04 1.91
N VAL A 240 2.13 -16.99 1.32
CA VAL A 240 1.54 -16.26 0.19
C VAL A 240 1.39 -17.18 -1.01
N THR A 241 0.29 -17.07 -1.75
CA THR A 241 0.07 -17.88 -2.95
C THR A 241 1.11 -17.54 -4.03
N GLU A 242 1.55 -18.53 -4.80
CA GLU A 242 2.53 -18.35 -5.89
C GLU A 242 2.05 -17.30 -6.91
N ASP A 243 0.76 -17.35 -7.26
CA ASP A 243 0.12 -16.39 -8.17
C ASP A 243 0.23 -14.94 -7.64
N PHE A 244 0.17 -14.76 -6.32
CA PHE A 244 0.30 -13.44 -5.71
C PHE A 244 1.76 -12.95 -5.70
N LYS A 245 2.73 -13.84 -5.50
CA LYS A 245 4.17 -13.49 -5.55
C LYS A 245 4.55 -12.94 -6.93
N PHE A 246 4.08 -13.57 -8.01
CA PHE A 246 4.33 -13.14 -9.38
C PHE A 246 3.74 -11.74 -9.66
N PHE A 247 2.55 -11.47 -9.14
CA PHE A 247 1.91 -10.16 -9.29
C PHE A 247 2.70 -9.07 -8.53
N CYS A 248 3.16 -9.38 -7.32
CA CYS A 248 3.94 -8.44 -6.51
C CYS A 248 5.33 -8.15 -7.06
N SER A 249 6.02 -9.11 -7.67
CA SER A 249 7.34 -8.88 -8.27
C SER A 249 7.27 -7.89 -9.44
N ALA A 250 6.28 -8.06 -10.33
CA ALA A 250 6.07 -7.13 -11.44
C ALA A 250 5.74 -5.70 -10.97
N THR A 251 4.99 -5.57 -9.87
CA THR A 251 4.62 -4.26 -9.31
C THR A 251 5.79 -3.62 -8.55
N MET A 252 6.61 -4.40 -7.85
CA MET A 252 7.80 -3.90 -7.15
C MET A 252 8.94 -3.52 -8.10
N GLU A 253 9.15 -4.24 -9.20
CA GLU A 253 10.13 -3.84 -10.23
C GLU A 253 9.83 -2.46 -10.84
N ALA A 254 8.54 -2.15 -11.05
CA ALA A 254 8.13 -0.82 -11.51
C ALA A 254 8.40 0.26 -10.45
N TYR A 255 8.17 -0.05 -9.17
CA TYR A 255 8.37 0.87 -8.06
C TYR A 255 9.86 1.14 -7.76
N VAL A 256 10.71 0.12 -7.87
CA VAL A 256 12.17 0.23 -7.66
C VAL A 256 12.83 1.03 -8.77
N LYS A 257 12.44 0.83 -10.04
CA LYS A 257 12.97 1.58 -11.19
C LYS A 257 12.70 3.09 -11.13
N GLU A 258 11.72 3.53 -10.36
CA GLU A 258 11.37 4.96 -10.20
C GLU A 258 12.04 5.59 -8.96
N MET A 259 12.59 4.78 -8.06
CA MET A 259 13.36 5.22 -6.88
C MET A 259 14.87 5.23 -7.11
N GLU A 260 15.36 4.71 -8.24
CA GLU A 260 16.73 4.88 -8.69
C GLU A 260 16.89 6.28 -9.34
N PRO A 261 17.83 7.12 -8.87
CA PRO A 261 18.01 8.50 -9.32
C PRO A 261 18.57 8.65 -10.75
#